data_AF-A0A8H3U2Q7-F1
#
_entry.id   AF-A0A8H3U2Q7-F1
#
_cell.length_a   1.000
_cell.length_b   1.000
_cell.length_c   1.000
_cell.angle_alpha   90.00
_cell.angle_beta   90.00
_cell.angle_gamma   90.00
#
_symmetry.space_group_name_H-M   'P 1'
#
loop_
_entity.id
_entity.type
_entity.pdbx_description
1 polymer ?
#
loop_
_entity_poly.entity_id
_entity_poly.type
_entity_poly.pdbx_seq_one_letter_code
_entity_poly.pdbx_strand_id
1 'polypeptide(L)'
;MSMRLIASSASRRVLSPATRFTPSRTFGATAARQAGKEDALHKEGCSEEIEHHKQDSLKKVKEGTAEWKDALASNSESIVKADRGELDASSETIEKLQKESEKILKSQK
;
A
#
# COMPACT_ATOMS: atom_id res chain seq x y z
N MET A 1 77.16 8.56 43.06
CA MET A 1 76.15 8.93 42.06
C MET A 1 75.58 7.63 41.51
N SER A 2 74.47 7.11 42.02
CA SER A 2 73.08 7.44 41.65
C SER A 2 72.82 7.36 40.15
N MET A 3 72.10 6.32 39.72
CA MET A 3 70.83 6.47 39.01
C MET A 3 70.12 5.12 38.91
N ARG A 4 68.99 5.00 39.61
CA ARG A 4 67.96 4.01 39.31
C ARG A 4 67.29 4.42 38.00
N LEU A 5 67.02 3.47 37.10
CA LEU A 5 66.06 3.69 36.02
C LEU A 5 64.81 2.85 36.26
N ILE A 6 63.68 3.55 36.30
CA ILE A 6 62.33 3.05 36.50
C ILE A 6 61.70 2.71 35.15
N ALA A 7 60.78 1.76 35.19
CA ALA A 7 60.11 1.00 34.14
C ALA A 7 59.48 1.78 32.97
N SER A 8 59.18 1.04 31.90
CA SER A 8 58.09 1.38 30.99
C SER A 8 57.33 0.10 30.59
N SER A 9 56.24 -0.19 31.29
CA SER A 9 55.26 -1.20 30.86
C SER A 9 54.40 -0.58 29.75
N ALA A 10 54.65 -0.98 28.50
CA ALA A 10 53.83 -0.55 27.38
C ALA A 10 52.42 -1.17 27.48
N SER A 11 51.46 -0.39 27.97
CA SER A 11 50.04 -0.73 27.92
C SER A 11 49.57 -0.71 26.46
N ARG A 12 49.46 -1.89 25.83
CA ARG A 12 48.79 -2.02 24.53
C ARG A 12 47.29 -1.80 24.73
N ARG A 13 46.81 -0.60 24.43
CA ARG A 13 45.38 -0.37 24.23
C ARG A 13 44.97 -1.06 22.94
N VAL A 14 44.20 -2.15 23.06
CA VAL A 14 43.53 -2.78 21.93
C VAL A 14 42.37 -1.88 21.55
N LEU A 15 42.54 -1.08 20.50
CA LEU A 15 41.45 -0.31 19.93
C LEU A 15 40.58 -1.29 19.11
N SER A 16 39.61 -1.91 19.77
CA SER A 16 38.60 -2.71 19.08
C SER A 16 37.74 -1.76 18.22
N PRO A 17 37.65 -1.94 16.89
CA PRO A 17 36.73 -1.16 16.10
C PRO A 17 35.31 -1.58 16.48
N ALA A 18 34.64 -0.77 17.29
CA ALA A 18 33.20 -0.86 17.46
C ALA A 18 32.57 -0.54 16.10
N THR A 19 32.27 -1.57 15.31
CA THR A 19 31.43 -1.43 14.12
C THR A 19 30.06 -1.00 14.60
N ARG A 20 29.80 0.31 14.55
CA ARG A 20 28.47 0.85 14.80
C ARG A 20 27.56 0.33 13.69
N PHE A 21 26.72 -0.63 14.01
CA PHE A 21 25.68 -1.08 13.11
C PHE A 21 24.65 0.05 13.00
N THR A 22 24.78 0.87 11.96
CA THR A 22 23.74 1.86 11.63
C THR A 22 22.60 1.11 10.97
N PRO A 23 21.37 1.12 11.51
CA PRO A 23 20.23 0.52 10.82
C PRO A 23 19.93 1.35 9.56
N SER A 24 20.40 0.86 8.41
CA SER A 24 19.95 1.35 7.10
C SER A 24 18.55 0.81 6.87
N ARG A 25 17.55 1.69 6.80
CA ARG A 25 16.20 1.32 6.36
C ARG A 25 16.24 1.14 4.84
N THR A 26 16.37 -0.09 4.38
CA THR A 26 16.21 -0.42 2.96
C THR A 26 14.72 -0.37 2.61
N PHE A 27 14.34 0.43 1.61
CA PHE A 27 13.00 0.35 1.03
C PHE A 27 12.90 -0.96 0.23
N GLY A 28 11.94 -1.81 0.58
CA GLY A 28 11.64 -3.00 -0.21
C GLY A 28 10.96 -2.59 -1.51
N ALA A 29 11.50 -3.02 -2.66
CA ALA A 29 10.81 -2.88 -3.93
C ALA A 29 9.74 -3.98 -4.04
N THR A 30 8.51 -3.61 -4.39
CA THR A 30 7.45 -4.55 -4.72
C THR A 30 7.36 -4.72 -6.25
N ALA A 31 6.85 -5.87 -6.69
CA ALA A 31 6.61 -6.11 -8.11
C ALA A 31 5.58 -5.13 -8.66
N ALA A 32 5.82 -4.60 -9.86
CA ALA A 32 4.84 -3.79 -10.58
C ALA A 32 3.59 -4.63 -10.87
N ARG A 33 2.42 -4.14 -10.46
CA ARG A 33 1.13 -4.77 -10.72
C ARG A 33 0.37 -3.94 -11.76
N GLN A 34 -0.52 -4.59 -12.50
CA GLN A 34 -1.45 -3.90 -13.39
C GLN A 34 -2.37 -2.99 -12.56
N ALA A 35 -2.69 -1.82 -13.13
CA ALA A 35 -3.54 -0.85 -12.46
C ALA A 35 -5.01 -1.26 -12.56
N GLY A 36 -5.79 -0.94 -11.52
CA GLY A 36 -7.22 -1.21 -11.47
C GLY A 36 -7.59 -2.61 -11.00
N LYS A 37 -8.88 -2.90 -11.13
CA LYS A 37 -9.50 -4.13 -10.64
C LYS A 37 -9.18 -5.31 -11.57
N GLU A 38 -8.80 -6.45 -10.99
CA GLU A 38 -8.33 -7.61 -11.76
C GLU A 38 -9.42 -8.21 -12.67
N ASP A 39 -10.70 -8.06 -12.31
CA ASP A 39 -11.84 -8.52 -13.13
C ASP A 39 -12.08 -7.66 -14.39
N ALA A 40 -11.52 -6.45 -14.43
CA ALA A 40 -11.59 -5.55 -15.58
C ALA A 40 -10.37 -5.69 -16.51
N LEU A 41 -9.44 -6.60 -16.20
CA LEU A 41 -8.29 -6.86 -17.05
C LEU A 41 -8.76 -7.31 -18.44
N HIS A 42 -8.17 -6.72 -19.48
CA HIS A 42 -8.43 -6.99 -20.89
C HIS A 42 -9.71 -6.38 -21.50
N LYS A 43 -10.38 -5.44 -20.82
CA LYS A 43 -11.41 -4.63 -21.48
C LYS A 43 -10.78 -3.55 -22.37
N GLU A 44 -11.25 -3.46 -23.61
CA GLU A 44 -10.96 -2.34 -24.52
C GLU A 44 -11.32 -1.01 -23.82
N GLY A 45 -10.41 -0.04 -23.77
CA GLY A 45 -10.61 1.26 -23.10
C GLY A 45 -10.35 1.30 -21.59
N CYS A 46 -9.98 0.18 -20.95
CA CYS A 46 -9.73 0.12 -19.50
C CYS A 46 -8.64 1.12 -19.04
N SER A 47 -7.60 1.34 -19.85
CA SER A 47 -6.54 2.31 -19.53
C SER A 47 -7.04 3.75 -19.46
N GLU A 48 -8.00 4.13 -20.31
CA GLU A 48 -8.55 5.50 -20.33
C GLU A 48 -9.46 5.74 -19.13
N GLU A 49 -10.29 4.74 -18.80
CA GLU A 49 -11.16 4.75 -17.63
C GLU A 49 -10.36 4.84 -16.32
N ILE A 50 -9.28 4.06 -16.20
CA ILE A 50 -8.37 4.11 -15.05
C ILE A 50 -7.72 5.48 -14.92
N GLU A 51 -7.20 6.04 -16.02
CA GLU A 51 -6.58 7.36 -15.99
C GLU A 51 -7.60 8.46 -15.62
N HIS A 52 -8.82 8.40 -16.15
CA HIS A 52 -9.90 9.31 -15.75
C HIS A 52 -10.18 9.22 -14.24
N HIS A 53 -10.35 8.01 -13.69
CA HIS A 53 -10.60 7.82 -12.27
C HIS A 53 -9.45 8.29 -11.39
N LYS A 54 -8.20 8.09 -11.83
CA LYS A 54 -6.99 8.59 -11.17
C LYS A 54 -6.97 10.11 -11.14
N GLN A 55 -7.23 10.76 -12.28
CA GLN A 55 -7.23 12.22 -12.38
C GLN A 55 -8.32 12.84 -11.51
N ASP A 56 -9.52 12.26 -11.49
CA ASP A 56 -10.59 12.69 -10.59
C ASP A 56 -10.24 12.49 -9.12
N SER A 57 -9.55 11.41 -8.77
CA SER A 57 -9.09 11.19 -7.39
C SER A 57 -8.07 12.26 -6.99
N LEU A 58 -7.16 12.63 -7.89
CA LEU A 58 -6.20 13.72 -7.66
C LEU A 58 -6.89 15.08 -7.52
N LYS A 59 -7.97 15.36 -8.26
CA LYS A 59 -8.78 16.58 -8.08
C LYS A 59 -9.44 16.60 -6.71
N LYS A 60 -10.12 15.52 -6.32
CA LYS A 60 -10.77 15.37 -5.01
C LYS A 60 -9.78 15.50 -3.84
N VAL A 61 -8.58 14.96 -3.98
CA VAL A 61 -7.50 15.14 -2.99
C VAL A 61 -7.10 16.61 -2.87
N LYS A 62 -6.99 17.34 -3.99
CA LYS A 62 -6.71 18.79 -3.97
C LYS A 62 -7.86 19.60 -3.35
N GLU A 63 -9.09 19.16 -3.53
CA GLU A 63 -10.30 19.77 -2.94
C GLU A 63 -10.51 19.39 -1.46
N GLY A 64 -9.70 18.47 -0.92
CA GLY A 64 -9.78 18.01 0.47
C GLY A 64 -10.81 16.90 0.71
N THR A 65 -11.51 16.45 -0.32
CA THR A 65 -12.54 15.39 -0.28
C THR A 65 -11.96 14.08 -0.83
N ALA A 66 -10.80 13.67 -0.32
CA ALA A 66 -10.16 12.42 -0.72
C ALA A 66 -11.09 11.23 -0.44
N GLU A 67 -11.53 10.56 -1.50
CA GLU A 67 -12.46 9.43 -1.45
C GLU A 67 -11.80 8.18 -2.05
N TRP A 68 -12.01 7.04 -1.39
CA TRP A 68 -11.52 5.76 -1.88
C TRP A 68 -12.41 5.27 -3.03
N LYS A 69 -11.81 4.92 -4.18
CA LYS A 69 -12.54 4.41 -5.35
C LYS A 69 -12.26 2.92 -5.58
N ASP A 70 -13.32 2.12 -5.59
CA ASP A 70 -13.25 0.67 -5.83
C ASP A 70 -12.64 0.33 -7.21
N ALA A 71 -12.92 1.14 -8.24
CA ALA A 71 -12.42 0.91 -9.60
C ALA A 71 -10.88 0.96 -9.72
N LEU A 72 -10.19 1.64 -8.79
CA LEU A 72 -8.73 1.72 -8.75
C LEU A 72 -8.09 0.70 -7.81
N ALA A 73 -8.87 0.12 -6.90
CA ALA A 73 -8.37 -0.80 -5.89
C ALA A 73 -8.23 -2.23 -6.44
N SER A 74 -7.36 -3.02 -5.84
CA SER A 74 -7.31 -4.46 -6.12
C SER A 74 -8.56 -5.17 -5.59
N ASN A 75 -8.90 -6.32 -6.18
CA ASN A 75 -9.94 -7.22 -5.68
C ASN A 75 -9.74 -7.57 -4.20
N SER A 76 -8.49 -7.79 -3.78
CA SER A 76 -8.18 -8.08 -2.38
C SER A 76 -8.40 -6.88 -1.45
N GLU A 77 -8.05 -5.68 -1.90
CA GLU A 77 -8.22 -4.45 -1.11
C GLU A 77 -9.70 -4.07 -0.96
N SER A 78 -10.49 -4.24 -2.01
CA SER A 78 -11.94 -3.97 -1.98
C SER A 78 -12.69 -4.87 -1.00
N ILE A 79 -12.32 -6.16 -0.91
CA ILE A 79 -12.90 -7.09 0.07
C ILE A 79 -12.58 -6.65 1.50
N VAL A 80 -11.33 -6.27 1.78
CA VAL A 80 -10.92 -5.79 3.10
C VAL A 80 -11.64 -4.49 3.47
N LYS A 81 -11.86 -3.61 2.48
CA LYS A 81 -12.61 -2.35 2.67
C LYS A 81 -14.09 -2.60 2.92
N ALA A 82 -14.68 -3.58 2.23
CA ALA A 82 -16.04 -4.05 2.48
C ALA A 82 -16.20 -4.59 3.89
N ASP A 83 -15.29 -5.46 4.33
CA ASP A 83 -15.30 -6.04 5.68
C ASP A 83 -15.19 -4.96 6.77
N ARG A 84 -14.39 -3.91 6.50
CA ARG A 84 -14.26 -2.77 7.40
C ARG A 84 -15.49 -1.84 7.42
N GLY A 85 -16.46 -2.05 6.53
CA GLY A 85 -17.63 -1.18 6.40
C GLY A 85 -17.31 0.23 5.90
N GLU A 86 -16.16 0.42 5.23
CA GLU A 86 -15.76 1.70 4.63
C GLU A 86 -16.38 1.92 3.23
N LEU A 87 -17.25 1.01 2.79
CA LEU A 87 -18.06 1.19 1.59
C LEU A 87 -19.30 2.03 1.93
N ASP A 88 -19.69 2.91 1.02
CA ASP A 88 -20.99 3.59 1.04
C ASP A 88 -22.12 2.59 0.76
N ALA A 89 -22.35 1.69 1.73
CA ALA A 89 -23.47 0.75 1.79
C ALA A 89 -24.74 1.51 2.21
N SER A 90 -25.10 2.54 1.44
CA SER A 90 -26.39 3.20 1.61
C SER A 90 -27.52 2.21 1.35
N SER A 91 -28.66 2.38 2.02
CA SER A 91 -29.85 1.54 1.86
C SER A 91 -30.29 1.42 0.39
N GLU A 92 -30.08 2.48 -0.39
CA GLU A 92 -30.36 2.51 -1.82
C GLU A 92 -29.48 1.57 -2.64
N THR A 93 -28.21 1.42 -2.26
CA THR A 93 -27.28 0.50 -2.93
C THR A 93 -27.68 -0.95 -2.64
N ILE A 94 -28.09 -1.25 -1.40
CA ILE A 94 -28.56 -2.58 -1.00
C ILE A 94 -29.84 -2.96 -1.77
N GLU A 95 -30.81 -2.05 -1.89
CA GLU A 95 -32.03 -2.30 -2.66
C GLU A 95 -31.76 -2.56 -4.15
N LYS A 96 -30.79 -1.85 -4.75
CA LYS A 96 -30.40 -2.08 -6.14
C LYS A 96 -29.79 -3.46 -6.33
N LEU A 97 -28.89 -3.88 -5.42
CA LEU A 97 -28.28 -5.21 -5.44
C LEU A 97 -29.31 -6.34 -5.27
N GLN A 98 -30.32 -6.14 -4.42
CA GLN A 98 -31.43 -7.09 -4.27
C GLN A 98 -32.24 -7.21 -5.57
N LYS A 99 -32.60 -6.08 -6.19
CA LYS A 99 -33.32 -6.06 -7.48
C LYS A 99 -32.52 -6.71 -8.62
N GLU A 100 -31.21 -6.54 -8.65
CA GLU A 100 -30.34 -7.19 -9.64
C GLU A 100 -30.26 -8.71 -9.41
N SER A 101 -30.15 -9.14 -8.15
CA SER A 101 -30.17 -10.56 -7.79
C SER A 101 -31.47 -11.25 -8.23
N GLU A 102 -32.62 -10.59 -8.04
CA GLU A 102 -33.91 -11.08 -8.52
C GLU A 102 -33.99 -11.21 -10.04
N LYS A 103 -33.38 -10.28 -10.79
CA LYS A 103 -33.34 -10.33 -12.26
C LYS A 103 -32.50 -11.50 -12.75
N ILE A 104 -31.34 -11.74 -12.14
CA ILE A 104 -30.47 -12.86 -12.48
C ILE A 104 -31.20 -14.19 -12.21
N LEU A 105 -31.88 -14.31 -11.07
CA LEU A 105 -32.69 -15.49 -10.73
C LEU A 105 -33.83 -15.73 -11.74
N LYS A 106 -34.49 -14.68 -12.22
CA LYS A 106 -35.53 -14.78 -13.25
C LYS A 106 -34.97 -15.13 -14.63
N SER A 107 -33.76 -14.67 -14.94
CA SER A 107 -33.07 -14.97 -16.21
C SER A 107 -32.57 -16.41 -16.29
N GLN A 108 -32.35 -17.09 -15.16
CA GLN A 108 -31.85 -18.46 -15.11
C GLN A 108 -32.97 -19.52 -15.07
N LYS A 109 -34.23 -19.09 -15.14
CA LYS A 109 -35.42 -19.94 -15.08
C LYS A 109 -36.07 -20.03 -16.45
#